data_AF-A0A0G1JCS5-F1
#
_entry.id   AF-A0A0G1JCS5-F1
#
_cell.length_a   1.000
_cell.length_b   1.000
_cell.length_c   1.000
_cell.angle_alpha   90.00
_cell.angle_beta   90.00
_cell.angle_gamma   90.00
#
_symmetry.space_group_name_H-M   'P 1'
#
loop_
_entity.id
_entity.type
_entity.pdbx_description
1 polymer ?
#
loop_
_entity_poly.entity_id
_entity_poly.type
_entity_poly.pdbx_seq_one_letter_code
_entity_poly.pdbx_strand_id
1 'polypeptide(L)'
;MMAIFMVIIALLIDGTQFLLGLLVIGLVLNWIVSFFAWLTYYIWLKILGISMSDAKGMKIMLSLGTAMGIELIPLVNMFPAWAAFAILTIMFEYAAQAKVIGKTLKTASALTKPAKA
;
A
#
# COMPACT_ATOMS: atom_id res chain seq x y z
N MET A 1 -2.20 3.54 13.66
CA MET A 1 -2.70 4.89 13.35
C MET A 1 -2.30 5.35 11.96
N MET A 2 -1.01 5.34 11.60
CA MET A 2 -0.55 5.80 10.27
C MET A 2 -1.15 5.05 9.07
N ALA A 3 -1.38 3.74 9.18
CA ALA A 3 -2.00 2.94 8.12
C ALA A 3 -3.41 3.44 7.72
N ILE A 4 -4.27 3.68 8.70
CA ILE A 4 -5.65 4.15 8.46
C ILE A 4 -5.62 5.55 7.84
N PHE A 5 -4.73 6.41 8.31
CA PHE A 5 -4.54 7.75 7.76
C PHE A 5 -4.16 7.70 6.26
N MET A 6 -3.28 6.77 5.87
CA MET A 6 -2.92 6.60 4.46
C MET A 6 -4.10 6.11 3.61
N VAL A 7 -4.98 5.25 4.14
CA VAL A 7 -6.20 4.84 3.41
C VAL A 7 -7.14 6.02 3.20
N ILE A 8 -7.30 6.89 4.20
CA ILE A 8 -8.13 8.10 4.08
C ILE A 8 -7.55 9.03 3.02
N ILE A 9 -6.23 9.26 3.03
CA ILE A 9 -5.55 10.03 1.97
C ILE A 9 -5.79 9.40 0.60
N ALA A 10 -5.74 8.08 0.48
CA ALA A 10 -6.01 7.37 -0.76
C ALA A 10 -7.39 7.68 -1.31
N LEU A 11 -8.42 7.56 -0.46
CA LEU A 11 -9.81 7.83 -0.83
C LEU A 11 -10.02 9.31 -1.22
N LEU A 12 -9.35 10.24 -0.55
CA LEU A 12 -9.40 11.66 -0.91
C LEU A 12 -8.77 11.92 -2.29
N ILE A 13 -7.64 11.27 -2.58
CA ILE A 13 -6.97 11.37 -3.87
C ILE A 13 -7.85 10.75 -4.97
N ASP A 14 -8.30 9.51 -4.80
CA ASP A 14 -9.17 8.81 -5.76
C ASP A 14 -10.45 9.63 -6.01
N GLY A 15 -11.09 10.15 -4.94
CA GLY A 15 -12.28 10.99 -5.06
C GLY A 15 -12.01 12.32 -5.79
N THR A 16 -10.86 12.94 -5.54
CA THR A 16 -10.46 14.17 -6.24
C THR A 16 -10.20 13.90 -7.72
N GLN A 17 -9.51 12.81 -8.05
CA GLN A 17 -9.23 12.43 -9.43
C GLN A 17 -10.50 12.07 -10.20
N PHE A 18 -11.45 11.39 -9.55
CA PHE A 18 -12.77 11.11 -10.11
C PHE A 18 -13.52 12.41 -10.44
N LEU A 19 -13.57 13.37 -9.52
CA LEU A 19 -14.22 14.66 -9.75
C LEU A 19 -13.52 15.47 -10.85
N LEU A 20 -12.19 15.47 -10.88
CA LEU A 20 -11.41 16.10 -11.93
C LEU A 20 -11.67 15.44 -13.29
N GLY A 21 -11.81 14.11 -13.35
CA GLY A 21 -12.10 13.36 -14.57
C GLY A 21 -13.41 13.75 -15.26
N LEU A 22 -14.37 14.34 -14.53
CA LEU A 22 -15.61 14.90 -15.09
C LEU A 22 -15.39 16.22 -15.85
N LEU A 23 -14.23 16.86 -15.67
CA LEU A 23 -13.86 18.12 -16.29
C LEU A 23 -12.80 17.88 -17.37
N VAL A 24 -12.90 18.58 -18.50
CA VAL A 24 -11.93 18.47 -19.61
C VAL A 24 -10.50 18.82 -19.18
N ILE A 25 -10.35 19.79 -18.25
CA ILE A 25 -9.05 20.16 -17.65
C ILE A 25 -8.47 19.06 -16.74
N GLY A 26 -9.33 18.15 -16.26
CA GLY A 26 -8.95 17.02 -15.44
C GLY A 26 -8.00 16.06 -16.13
N LEU A 27 -7.97 16.02 -17.48
CA LEU A 27 -7.06 15.15 -18.21
C LEU A 27 -5.59 15.43 -17.89
N VAL A 28 -5.21 16.69 -17.68
CA VAL A 28 -3.83 17.07 -17.34
C VAL A 28 -3.63 17.12 -15.81
N LEU A 29 -4.62 17.64 -15.08
CA LEU A 29 -4.53 17.75 -13.63
C LEU A 29 -4.48 16.38 -12.93
N ASN A 30 -5.17 15.36 -13.47
CA ASN A 30 -5.11 14.01 -12.93
C ASN A 30 -3.69 13.45 -12.92
N TRP A 31 -2.89 13.72 -13.96
CA TRP A 31 -1.51 13.22 -14.04
C TRP A 31 -0.62 13.86 -12.97
N ILE A 32 -0.83 15.15 -12.70
CA ILE A 32 -0.12 15.87 -11.64
C ILE A 32 -0.50 15.27 -10.27
N VAL A 33 -1.80 15.07 -10.02
CA VAL A 33 -2.30 14.48 -8.77
C VAL A 33 -1.74 13.05 -8.59
N SER A 34 -1.79 12.21 -9.64
CA SER A 34 -1.24 10.86 -9.60
C SER A 34 0.26 10.85 -9.28
N PHE A 35 1.03 11.80 -9.83
CA PHE A 35 2.46 11.90 -9.54
C PHE A 35 2.74 12.25 -8.07
N PHE A 36 2.01 13.20 -7.49
CA PHE A 36 2.14 13.53 -6.07
C PHE A 36 1.63 12.41 -5.16
N ALA A 37 0.57 11.72 -5.56
CA ALA A 37 0.07 10.53 -4.86
C ALA A 37 1.15 9.45 -4.82
N TRP A 38 1.71 9.10 -5.99
CA TRP A 38 2.80 8.15 -6.10
C TRP A 38 3.99 8.51 -5.21
N LEU A 39 4.43 9.77 -5.22
CA LEU A 39 5.55 10.22 -4.39
C LEU A 39 5.25 10.11 -2.89
N THR A 40 4.03 10.48 -2.49
CA THR A 40 3.57 10.37 -1.10
C THR A 40 3.61 8.93 -0.62
N TYR A 41 3.07 8.00 -1.43
CA TYR A 41 3.07 6.58 -1.12
C TYR A 41 4.47 5.97 -1.18
N TYR A 42 5.32 6.39 -2.11
CA TYR A 42 6.70 5.97 -2.17
C TYR A 42 7.46 6.34 -0.89
N ILE A 43 7.33 7.58 -0.41
CA ILE A 43 7.93 8.03 0.84
C ILE A 43 7.39 7.21 2.03
N TRP A 44 6.09 6.97 2.08
CA TRP A 44 5.49 6.13 3.12
C TRP A 44 6.06 4.70 3.13
N LEU A 45 6.22 4.07 1.97
CA LEU A 45 6.86 2.76 1.87
C LEU A 45 8.31 2.79 2.39
N LYS A 46 9.06 3.86 2.12
CA LYS A 46 10.42 4.03 2.65
C LYS A 46 10.45 4.22 4.15
N ILE A 47 9.49 4.95 4.71
CA ILE A 47 9.34 5.10 6.18
C ILE A 47 9.04 3.75 6.84
N LEU A 48 8.27 2.87 6.17
CA LEU A 48 8.03 1.50 6.62
C LEU A 48 9.24 0.56 6.46
N GLY A 49 10.36 1.04 5.91
CA GLY A 49 11.55 0.24 5.66
C GLY A 49 11.40 -0.75 4.49
N ILE A 50 10.42 -0.54 3.61
CA ILE A 50 10.17 -1.46 2.49
C ILE A 50 11.24 -1.23 1.39
N SER A 51 12.08 -2.23 1.19
CA SER A 51 13.11 -2.27 0.16
C SER A 51 12.72 -3.18 -1.02
N MET A 52 13.27 -2.93 -2.20
CA MET A 52 13.12 -3.84 -3.35
C MET A 52 13.99 -5.10 -3.23
N SER A 53 14.90 -5.18 -2.26
CA SER A 53 15.79 -6.33 -2.07
C SER A 53 15.05 -7.58 -1.61
N ASP A 54 13.92 -7.40 -0.92
CA ASP A 54 13.17 -8.50 -0.33
C ASP A 54 11.93 -8.81 -1.16
N ALA A 55 11.59 -10.10 -1.31
CA ALA A 55 10.46 -10.53 -2.15
C ALA A 55 9.12 -9.88 -1.77
N LYS A 56 8.91 -9.56 -0.49
CA LYS A 56 7.72 -8.81 -0.01
C LYS A 56 7.76 -7.37 -0.53
N GLY A 57 8.87 -6.68 -0.32
CA GLY A 57 8.98 -5.28 -0.68
C GLY A 57 8.99 -5.07 -2.19
N MET A 58 9.52 -6.03 -2.96
CA MET A 58 9.37 -6.06 -4.41
C MET A 58 7.90 -6.15 -4.85
N LYS A 59 7.08 -7.00 -4.22
CA LYS A 59 5.63 -7.08 -4.53
C LYS A 59 4.90 -5.78 -4.22
N ILE A 60 5.19 -5.16 -3.07
CA ILE A 60 4.55 -3.90 -2.68
C ILE A 60 4.99 -2.76 -3.61
N MET A 61 6.27 -2.68 -3.96
CA MET A 61 6.78 -1.71 -4.94
C MET A 61 6.17 -1.93 -6.33
N LEU A 62 6.00 -3.18 -6.76
CA LEU A 62 5.30 -3.49 -8.00
C LEU A 62 3.86 -2.99 -7.95
N SER A 63 3.14 -3.22 -6.84
CA SER A 63 1.76 -2.72 -6.69
C SER A 63 1.67 -1.19 -6.70
N LEU A 64 2.69 -0.48 -6.19
CA LEU A 64 2.76 0.98 -6.29
C LEU A 64 2.90 1.43 -7.75
N GLY A 65 3.76 0.76 -8.51
CA GLY A 65 3.92 1.00 -9.95
C GLY A 65 2.66 0.68 -10.73
N THR A 66 1.97 -0.41 -10.40
CA THR A 66 0.69 -0.78 -11.01
C THR A 66 -0.39 0.24 -10.73
N ALA A 67 -0.50 0.75 -9.49
CA ALA A 67 -1.46 1.79 -9.14
C ALA A 67 -1.23 3.05 -9.98
N MET A 68 0.02 3.51 -10.10
CA MET A 68 0.38 4.62 -10.98
C MET A 68 0.03 4.32 -12.45
N GLY A 69 0.31 3.11 -12.94
CA GLY A 69 0.03 2.72 -14.32
C GLY A 69 -1.47 2.69 -14.65
N ILE A 70 -2.32 2.24 -13.72
CA ILE A 70 -3.79 2.24 -13.88
C ILE A 70 -4.32 3.67 -14.03
N GLU A 71 -3.82 4.59 -13.20
CA GLU A 71 -4.24 5.99 -13.18
C GLU A 71 -3.89 6.75 -14.47
N LEU A 72 -2.83 6.34 -15.17
CA LEU A 72 -2.43 6.95 -16.44
C LEU A 72 -3.36 6.59 -17.60
N ILE A 73 -4.20 5.57 -17.45
CA ILE A 73 -5.15 5.15 -18.48
C ILE A 73 -6.49 5.82 -18.21
N PRO A 74 -6.95 6.79 -19.04
CA PRO A 74 -8.12 7.62 -18.75
C PRO A 74 -9.43 6.84 -18.53
N LEU A 75 -9.56 5.67 -19.16
CA LEU A 75 -10.72 4.79 -19.03
C LEU A 75 -10.73 3.96 -17.73
N VAL A 76 -9.56 3.77 -17.10
CA VAL A 76 -9.38 2.90 -15.91
C VAL A 76 -9.12 3.72 -14.64
N ASN A 77 -8.82 5.02 -14.78
CA ASN A 77 -8.70 6.02 -13.71
C ASN A 77 -9.97 6.14 -12.84
N MET A 78 -11.12 5.64 -13.30
CA MET A 78 -12.35 5.63 -12.50
C MET A 78 -12.32 4.66 -11.31
N PHE A 79 -11.37 3.71 -11.30
CA PHE A 79 -11.21 2.78 -10.19
C PHE A 79 -10.35 3.41 -9.09
N PRO A 80 -10.68 3.20 -7.80
CA PRO A 80 -9.90 3.76 -6.68
C PRO A 80 -8.59 2.99 -6.49
N ALA A 81 -7.63 3.20 -7.40
CA ALA A 81 -6.38 2.44 -7.46
C ALA A 81 -5.47 2.75 -6.27
N TRP A 82 -5.44 4.00 -5.79
CA TRP A 82 -4.65 4.37 -4.62
C TRP A 82 -5.19 3.72 -3.35
N ALA A 83 -6.52 3.71 -3.16
CA ALA A 83 -7.14 3.03 -2.02
C ALA A 83 -6.87 1.53 -2.05
N ALA A 84 -6.99 0.90 -3.22
CA ALA A 84 -6.65 -0.52 -3.38
C ALA A 84 -5.19 -0.80 -3.00
N PHE A 85 -4.25 0.03 -3.47
CA PHE A 85 -2.84 -0.07 -3.11
C PHE A 85 -2.59 0.10 -1.61
N ALA A 86 -3.18 1.13 -0.98
CA ALA A 86 -3.03 1.39 0.44
C ALA A 86 -3.52 0.20 1.28
N ILE A 87 -4.69 -0.34 0.96
CA ILE A 87 -5.28 -1.51 1.64
C ILE A 87 -4.39 -2.75 1.45
N LEU A 88 -3.93 -3.03 0.23
CA LEU A 88 -3.04 -4.17 -0.04
C LEU A 88 -1.74 -4.08 0.75
N THR A 89 -1.13 -2.89 0.78
CA THR A 89 0.10 -2.64 1.55
C THR A 89 -0.11 -2.94 3.03
N ILE A 90 -1.23 -2.49 3.59
CA ILE A 90 -1.61 -2.75 4.98
C ILE A 90 -1.79 -4.24 5.22
N MET A 91 -2.53 -4.94 4.36
CA MET A 91 -2.73 -6.38 4.48
C MET A 91 -1.40 -7.15 4.49
N PHE A 92 -0.47 -6.80 3.59
CA PHE A 92 0.85 -7.43 3.57
C PHE A 92 1.69 -7.13 4.81
N GLU A 93 1.54 -5.93 5.37
CA GLU A 93 2.24 -5.53 6.59
C GLU A 93 1.72 -6.30 7.81
N TYR A 94 0.40 -6.33 8.01
CA TYR A 94 -0.23 -7.09 9.08
C TYR A 94 0.02 -8.60 8.98
N ALA A 95 -0.03 -9.17 7.77
CA ALA A 95 0.28 -10.58 7.55
C ALA A 95 1.73 -10.92 7.93
N ALA A 96 2.67 -10.02 7.64
CA ALA A 96 4.07 -10.21 8.02
C ALA A 96 4.25 -10.20 9.54
N GLN A 97 3.63 -9.25 10.23
CA GLN A 97 3.68 -9.15 11.70
C GLN A 97 3.07 -10.38 12.37
N ALA A 98 1.90 -10.84 11.90
CA ALA A 98 1.24 -12.04 12.41
C ALA A 98 2.13 -13.29 12.28
N LYS A 99 2.85 -13.43 11.16
CA LYS A 99 3.79 -14.54 10.93
C LYS A 99 4.97 -14.51 11.90
N VAL A 100 5.52 -13.33 12.19
CA VAL A 100 6.63 -13.16 13.16
C VAL A 100 6.16 -13.53 14.56
N ILE A 101 5.03 -12.97 15.01
CA ILE A 101 4.44 -13.25 16.32
C ILE A 101 4.17 -14.75 16.48
N GLY A 102 3.55 -15.38 15.48
CA GLY A 102 3.26 -16.82 15.51
C GLY A 102 4.53 -17.68 15.60
N LYS A 103 5.62 -17.28 14.95
CA LYS A 103 6.92 -17.98 15.08
C LYS A 103 7.51 -17.83 16.48
N THR A 104 7.50 -16.62 17.04
CA THR A 104 8.01 -16.35 18.39
C THR A 104 7.25 -17.12 19.46
N LEU A 105 5.91 -17.17 19.38
CA LEU A 105 5.07 -17.93 20.30
C LEU A 105 5.35 -19.44 20.24
N LYS A 106 5.54 -20.00 19.03
CA LYS A 106 5.92 -21.42 18.87
C LYS A 106 7.28 -21.72 19.50
N THR A 107 8.28 -20.85 19.32
CA THR A 107 9.59 -21.03 19.96
C THR A 107 9.50 -20.91 21.48
N ALA A 108 8.78 -19.92 22.00
CA ALA A 108 8.60 -19.73 23.44
C ALA A 108 7.93 -20.94 24.10
N SER A 109 6.86 -21.47 23.50
CA SER A 109 6.17 -22.67 23.98
C SER A 109 6.98 -23.96 23.87
N ALA A 110 7.92 -24.04 22.92
CA ALA A 110 8.85 -25.17 22.82
C ALA A 110 9.89 -25.15 23.94
N LEU A 111 10.33 -23.96 24.38
CA LEU A 111 11.32 -23.79 25.46
C LEU A 111 10.73 -24.00 26.86
N THR A 112 9.41 -23.81 27.03
CA THR A 112 8.73 -23.97 28.33
C THR A 112 8.11 -25.35 28.53
N LYS A 113 8.14 -26.24 27.52
CA LYS A 113 7.70 -27.62 27.68
C LYS A 113 8.68 -28.34 28.63
N PRO A 114 8.23 -28.88 29.78
CA PRO A 114 9.10 -29.67 30.64
C PRO A 114 9.58 -30.88 29.83
N ALA A 115 10.89 -31.13 29.85
CA ALA A 115 11.45 -32.36 29.31
C ALA A 115 10.70 -33.51 29.96
N LYS A 116 10.03 -34.35 29.14
CA LYS A 116 9.37 -35.55 29.63
C LYS A 116 10.43 -36.41 30.31
N ALA A 117 10.39 -36.44 31.64
CA ALA A 117 11.13 -37.39 32.48
C ALA A 117 10.50 -38.78 32.37
#